data_AF-A0A956L5B9-F1
#
_entry.id   AF-A0A956L5B9-F1
#
_cell.length_a   1.000
_cell.length_b   1.000
_cell.length_c   1.000
_cell.angle_alpha   90.00
_cell.angle_beta   90.00
_cell.angle_gamma   90.00
#
_symmetry.space_group_name_H-M   'P 1'
#
loop_
_entity.id
_entity.type
_entity.pdbx_description
1 polymer ?
#
loop_
_entity_poly.entity_id
_entity_poly.type
_entity_poly.pdbx_seq_one_letter_code
_entity_poly.pdbx_strand_id
1 'polypeptide(L)'
;MHGVHTTSRTRSIPRAPRIPLLGSLPGLLRGQLEFLERAFAQQGRIFELDMGLARAVIVADLAAAEDVLVTKARNFDKGGAFWDGLRNALGLGLAMSEGELWRRQRKLMQPAFNRGQVEGYRDTITGTIEEALDRLDPSGPLDIAQWCDRLLAALTVRILFGSTADTSRTDELRRVMAEMFDMVLMGLVTHKVPRWLPMPGRRRFEVARQTLDALVMALIDERRRAPKAGHDFLSVLLQAADAPSLVVGLELCEDFWVAVPPSAFQTVAGATVVANLSASNFIVGKAELRRLLAQASSDRGKCAYVYVAAGPGESSTDLAFDADAFVAENGRVVASSTRFARHEQLVSVDVDLERLLRERIVTTTFGDCARAHARRFRRIPFVGQDRIVPPLRRSVPRHPFVPQDPQTLDARCWEIFEIQTNALATRMRAVGRPRLVLGVSGGLDSTQAALVAATALDLQGQPRADLLCVTMPGLGTTAGTRGNAERLAEALGAQLRVVSISEASRMVLQLLGHRAVEADDDNDTERICAGDCDDDDPCTVDTCDALGACDHAAFDGPCEDGDLCTVGEECAAGTCAGGEPADCDDANPCTAD
;
A
#
# COMPACT_ATOMS: atom_id res chain seq x y z
N MET A 1 -20.72 -33.69 23.75
CA MET A 1 -20.30 -32.57 24.62
C MET A 1 -19.17 -33.00 25.56
N HIS A 2 -17.91 -32.91 25.12
CA HIS A 2 -16.73 -32.97 26.00
C HIS A 2 -15.81 -31.82 25.60
N GLY A 3 -16.00 -30.67 26.25
CA GLY A 3 -15.19 -29.47 26.03
C GLY A 3 -13.86 -29.59 26.77
N VAL A 4 -12.77 -29.70 26.03
CA VAL A 4 -11.41 -29.56 26.56
C VAL A 4 -11.15 -28.07 26.77
N HIS A 5 -11.29 -27.61 28.01
CA HIS A 5 -10.81 -26.29 28.43
C HIS A 5 -9.28 -26.33 28.56
N THR A 6 -8.57 -25.85 27.55
CA THR A 6 -7.15 -25.50 27.67
C THR A 6 -7.00 -24.19 28.45
N THR A 7 -6.82 -24.29 29.77
CA THR A 7 -6.37 -23.15 30.58
C THR A 7 -4.94 -22.78 30.20
N SER A 8 -4.77 -21.78 29.33
CA SER A 8 -3.49 -21.12 29.10
C SER A 8 -3.01 -20.47 30.41
N ARG A 9 -2.05 -21.11 31.09
CA ARG A 9 -1.34 -20.49 32.22
C ARG A 9 -0.43 -19.40 31.66
N THR A 10 -0.81 -18.15 31.85
CA THR A 10 0.09 -17.00 31.66
C THR A 10 1.30 -17.15 32.58
N ARG A 11 2.47 -17.49 32.04
CA ARG A 11 3.74 -17.46 32.78
C ARG A 11 4.02 -16.00 33.18
N SER A 12 4.19 -15.75 34.47
CA SER A 12 4.57 -14.43 34.98
C SER A 12 6.00 -14.09 34.56
N ILE A 13 6.21 -12.87 34.05
CA ILE A 13 7.54 -12.37 33.66
C ILE A 13 8.42 -12.25 34.92
N PRO A 14 9.67 -12.76 34.91
CA PRO A 14 10.58 -12.66 36.05
C PRO A 14 10.97 -11.20 36.31
N ARG A 15 11.13 -10.83 37.58
CA ARG A 15 11.41 -9.44 38.00
C ARG A 15 12.87 -9.26 38.38
N ALA A 16 13.46 -8.15 37.94
CA ALA A 16 14.81 -7.75 38.30
C ALA A 16 14.94 -7.40 39.81
N PRO A 17 16.17 -7.38 40.35
CA PRO A 17 16.42 -6.97 41.73
C PRO A 17 15.84 -5.58 42.02
N ARG A 18 15.17 -5.45 43.18
CA ARG A 18 14.47 -4.23 43.60
C ARG A 18 14.69 -3.91 45.07
N ILE A 19 14.70 -2.62 45.39
CA ILE A 19 14.66 -2.10 46.76
C ILE A 19 13.20 -1.71 47.07
N PRO A 20 12.66 -1.98 48.27
CA PRO A 20 11.32 -1.53 48.65
C PRO A 20 11.14 -0.03 48.40
N LEU A 21 9.97 0.37 47.87
CA LEU A 21 9.59 1.75 47.48
C LEU A 21 10.35 2.37 46.29
N LEU A 22 11.64 2.06 46.12
CA LEU A 22 12.51 2.66 45.10
C LEU A 22 12.70 1.78 43.86
N GLY A 23 12.27 0.52 43.89
CA GLY A 23 12.38 -0.39 42.76
C GLY A 23 13.84 -0.64 42.35
N SER A 24 14.08 -0.76 41.05
CA SER A 24 15.37 -0.94 40.38
C SER A 24 16.08 0.39 40.07
N LEU A 25 15.46 1.55 40.36
CA LEU A 25 16.02 2.89 40.06
C LEU A 25 17.41 3.14 40.65
N PRO A 26 17.72 2.79 41.92
CA PRO A 26 19.04 3.03 42.48
C PRO A 26 20.15 2.22 41.79
N GLY A 27 19.82 1.05 41.27
CA GLY A 27 20.74 0.23 40.46
C GLY A 27 21.00 0.88 39.10
N LEU A 28 19.95 1.38 38.45
CA LEU A 28 20.05 2.08 37.16
C LEU A 28 20.84 3.39 37.26
N LEU A 29 20.68 4.15 38.34
CA LEU A 29 21.36 5.44 38.55
C LEU A 29 22.85 5.29 38.90
N ARG A 30 23.27 4.17 39.52
CA ARG A 30 24.68 3.94 39.88
C ARG A 30 25.50 3.35 38.73
N GLY A 31 24.87 2.59 37.85
CA GLY A 31 25.53 1.90 36.74
C GLY A 31 24.51 1.16 35.89
N GLN A 32 23.91 1.87 34.92
CA GLN A 32 22.81 1.37 34.10
C GLN A 32 23.18 0.05 33.39
N LEU A 33 24.32 0.03 32.71
CA LEU A 33 24.75 -1.13 31.93
C LEU A 33 25.03 -2.35 32.82
N GLU A 34 25.87 -2.19 33.84
CA GLU A 34 26.20 -3.27 34.79
C GLU A 34 24.97 -3.82 35.52
N PHE A 35 23.98 -2.98 35.79
CA PHE A 35 22.73 -3.43 36.40
C PHE A 35 21.88 -4.25 35.41
N LEU A 36 21.75 -3.80 34.16
CA LEU A 36 20.99 -4.50 33.13
C LEU A 36 21.64 -5.85 32.75
N GLU A 37 22.97 -5.90 32.65
CA GLU A 37 23.71 -7.14 32.38
C GLU A 37 23.53 -8.16 33.51
N ARG A 38 23.60 -7.72 34.77
CA ARG A 38 23.32 -8.59 35.92
C ARG A 38 21.87 -9.06 35.95
N ALA A 39 20.92 -8.18 35.65
CA ALA A 39 19.50 -8.53 35.60
C ALA A 39 19.22 -9.56 34.50
N PHE A 40 19.83 -9.39 33.32
CA PHE A 40 19.76 -10.34 32.21
C PHE A 40 20.37 -11.70 32.58
N ALA A 41 21.56 -11.70 33.19
CA ALA A 41 22.23 -12.93 33.61
C ALA A 41 21.43 -13.73 34.66
N GLN A 42 20.66 -13.05 35.51
CA GLN A 42 19.90 -13.68 36.60
C GLN A 42 18.46 -14.04 36.24
N GLN A 43 17.78 -13.22 35.43
CA GLN A 43 16.34 -13.34 35.14
C GLN A 43 16.05 -13.87 33.73
N GLY A 44 17.07 -13.99 32.88
CA GLY A 44 16.95 -14.44 31.51
C GLY A 44 16.69 -13.32 30.51
N ARG A 45 16.24 -13.69 29.30
CA ARG A 45 16.16 -12.77 28.15
C ARG A 45 14.96 -11.83 28.15
N ILE A 46 13.94 -12.09 28.99
CA ILE A 46 12.77 -11.23 29.14
C ILE A 46 12.52 -11.03 30.63
N PHE A 47 12.59 -9.79 31.11
CA PHE A 47 12.42 -9.49 32.53
C PHE A 47 11.76 -8.13 32.76
N GLU A 48 11.10 -7.99 33.90
CA GLU A 48 10.42 -6.77 34.34
C GLU A 48 11.33 -5.95 35.26
N LEU A 49 11.48 -4.66 34.94
CA LEU A 49 12.07 -3.63 35.78
C LEU A 49 10.97 -2.88 36.54
N ASP A 50 11.13 -2.85 37.86
CA ASP A 50 10.28 -2.05 38.75
C ASP A 50 10.87 -0.63 38.84
N MET A 51 10.24 0.36 38.22
CA MET A 51 10.67 1.76 38.32
C MET A 51 9.83 2.54 39.35
N GLY A 52 9.29 1.84 40.35
CA GLY A 52 8.41 2.41 41.38
C GLY A 52 7.01 2.68 40.85
N LEU A 53 6.80 3.86 40.26
CA LEU A 53 5.48 4.32 39.78
C LEU A 53 5.12 3.82 38.37
N ALA A 54 6.07 3.17 37.70
CA ALA A 54 5.95 2.55 36.39
C ALA A 54 6.68 1.20 36.36
N ARG A 55 6.28 0.33 35.43
CA ARG A 55 6.95 -0.95 35.15
C ARG A 55 7.44 -0.93 33.71
N ALA A 56 8.62 -1.45 33.46
CA ALA A 56 9.15 -1.62 32.12
C ALA A 56 9.50 -3.09 31.90
N VAL A 57 9.16 -3.65 30.75
CA VAL A 57 9.57 -5.00 30.36
C VAL A 57 10.73 -4.87 29.38
N ILE A 58 11.85 -5.50 29.69
CA ILE A 58 13.01 -5.57 28.82
C ILE A 58 12.92 -6.85 28.00
N VAL A 59 12.99 -6.71 26.68
CA VAL A 59 12.97 -7.82 25.73
C VAL A 59 14.33 -7.88 25.04
N ALA A 60 15.15 -8.83 25.46
CA ALA A 60 16.48 -9.11 24.93
C ALA A 60 16.55 -10.51 24.27
N ASP A 61 15.40 -11.04 23.84
CA ASP A 61 15.28 -12.26 23.03
C ASP A 61 14.97 -11.89 21.58
N LEU A 62 15.62 -12.56 20.62
CA LEU A 62 15.52 -12.21 19.21
C LEU A 62 14.11 -12.45 18.63
N ALA A 63 13.50 -13.60 18.94
CA ALA A 63 12.17 -13.93 18.43
C ALA A 63 11.10 -13.01 19.05
N ALA A 64 11.23 -12.71 20.34
CA ALA A 64 10.34 -11.76 20.99
C ALA A 64 10.56 -10.32 20.48
N ALA A 65 11.79 -9.93 20.16
CA ALA A 65 12.07 -8.63 19.55
C ALA A 65 11.49 -8.51 18.14
N GLU A 66 11.56 -9.57 17.33
CA GLU A 66 10.90 -9.64 16.02
C GLU A 66 9.38 -9.51 16.16
N ASP A 67 8.79 -10.16 17.17
CA ASP A 67 7.37 -10.02 17.48
C ASP A 67 7.00 -8.56 17.81
N VAL A 68 7.78 -7.91 18.67
CA VAL A 68 7.52 -6.52 19.09
C VAL A 68 7.74 -5.52 17.96
N LEU A 69 8.77 -5.71 17.14
CA LEU A 69 9.21 -4.71 16.16
C LEU A 69 8.66 -4.96 14.74
N VAL A 70 8.24 -6.18 14.41
CA VAL A 70 7.87 -6.58 13.04
C VAL A 70 6.52 -7.28 12.98
N THR A 71 6.41 -8.53 13.49
CA THR A 71 5.24 -9.38 13.20
C THR A 71 3.97 -8.92 13.91
N LYS A 72 4.10 -8.40 15.15
CA LYS A 72 3.00 -7.94 16.01
C LYS A 72 3.15 -6.48 16.41
N ALA A 73 3.91 -5.68 15.65
CA ALA A 73 4.19 -4.28 15.97
C ALA A 73 2.93 -3.43 16.21
N ARG A 74 1.79 -3.78 15.59
CA ARG A 74 0.50 -3.08 15.82
C ARG A 74 -0.04 -3.19 17.25
N ASN A 75 0.42 -4.19 18.01
CA ASN A 75 0.01 -4.41 19.40
C ASN A 75 0.87 -3.63 20.41
N PHE A 76 1.92 -2.95 19.94
CA PHE A 76 2.87 -2.21 20.78
C PHE A 76 2.92 -0.77 20.30
N ASP A 77 2.34 0.15 21.07
CA ASP A 77 2.35 1.58 20.79
C ASP A 77 3.48 2.31 21.55
N LYS A 78 3.74 3.56 21.15
CA LYS A 78 4.57 4.51 21.92
C LYS A 78 3.72 5.25 22.97
N GLY A 79 2.93 4.49 23.72
CA GLY A 79 2.11 4.96 24.82
C GLY A 79 2.87 5.01 26.16
N GLY A 80 2.28 5.69 27.13
CA GLY A 80 2.73 5.68 28.53
C GLY A 80 3.73 6.77 28.91
N ALA A 81 4.03 6.79 30.22
CA ALA A 81 4.72 7.87 30.93
C ALA A 81 6.03 8.35 30.31
N PHE A 82 6.84 7.42 29.76
CA PHE A 82 8.10 7.73 29.10
C PHE A 82 7.88 8.55 27.83
N TRP A 83 7.07 8.02 26.91
CA TRP A 83 6.76 8.67 25.65
C TRP A 83 5.92 9.93 25.82
N ASP A 84 5.05 9.99 26.83
CA ASP A 84 4.32 11.21 27.22
C ASP A 84 5.29 12.32 27.68
N GLY A 85 6.31 11.96 28.47
CA GLY A 85 7.37 12.89 28.90
C GLY A 85 8.15 13.47 27.71
N LEU A 86 8.55 12.61 26.77
CA LEU A 86 9.21 13.00 25.53
C LEU A 86 8.32 13.85 24.62
N ARG A 87 7.02 13.52 24.49
CA ARG A 87 6.04 14.32 23.73
C ARG A 87 5.85 15.72 24.31
N ASN A 88 5.82 15.84 25.64
CA ASN A 88 5.78 17.15 26.30
C ASN A 88 7.07 17.96 26.07
N ALA A 89 8.21 17.27 25.92
CA ALA A 89 9.51 17.91 25.77
C ALA A 89 9.82 18.35 24.33
N LEU A 90 9.53 17.48 23.36
CA LEU A 90 9.96 17.61 21.96
C LEU A 90 8.78 17.82 20.99
N GLY A 91 7.55 17.86 21.51
CA GLY A 91 6.34 17.94 20.70
C GLY A 91 6.03 16.64 19.94
N LEU A 92 5.07 16.74 19.02
CA LEU A 92 4.66 15.63 18.14
C LEU A 92 5.51 15.55 16.87
N GLY A 93 6.84 15.45 17.02
CA GLY A 93 7.75 15.24 15.90
C GLY A 93 7.74 13.79 15.36
N LEU A 94 8.45 13.53 14.25
CA LEU A 94 8.47 12.23 13.57
C LEU A 94 8.81 11.03 14.48
N ALA A 95 9.67 11.22 15.46
CA ALA A 95 10.04 10.15 16.39
C ALA A 95 8.92 9.84 17.40
N MET A 96 8.05 10.81 17.68
CA MET A 96 7.06 10.79 18.76
C MET A 96 5.62 10.57 18.26
N SER A 97 5.40 10.70 16.95
CA SER A 97 4.10 10.44 16.31
C SER A 97 3.96 8.97 15.92
N GLU A 98 2.70 8.52 15.84
CA GLU A 98 2.33 7.18 15.36
C GLU A 98 1.18 7.26 14.33
N GLY A 99 0.85 6.11 13.74
CA GLY A 99 -0.32 5.98 12.85
C GLY A 99 -0.27 6.88 11.62
N GLU A 100 -1.38 7.58 11.36
CA GLU A 100 -1.53 8.47 10.20
C GLU A 100 -0.69 9.75 10.32
N LEU A 101 -0.58 10.32 11.52
CA LEU A 101 0.23 11.51 11.76
C LEU A 101 1.70 11.23 11.44
N TRP A 102 2.22 10.08 11.89
CA TRP A 102 3.57 9.64 11.53
C TRP A 102 3.74 9.41 10.04
N ARG A 103 2.79 8.73 9.40
CA ARG A 103 2.83 8.48 7.94
C ARG A 103 2.88 9.81 7.17
N ARG A 104 2.08 10.80 7.57
CA ARG A 104 2.06 12.14 7.00
C ARG A 104 3.40 12.86 7.20
N GLN A 105 3.90 12.94 8.42
CA GLN A 105 5.18 13.59 8.73
C GLN A 105 6.35 12.93 8.01
N ARG A 106 6.38 11.59 7.95
CA ARG A 106 7.39 10.83 7.22
C ARG A 106 7.37 11.16 5.73
N LYS A 107 6.19 11.21 5.12
CA LYS A 107 6.01 11.54 3.69
C LYS A 107 6.47 12.97 3.38
N LEU A 108 6.23 13.93 4.27
CA LEU A 108 6.69 15.32 4.10
C LEU A 108 8.22 15.45 4.22
N MET A 109 8.84 14.66 5.11
CA MET A 109 10.30 14.72 5.35
C MET A 109 11.12 13.87 4.37
N GLN A 110 10.54 12.81 3.80
CA GLN A 110 11.25 11.87 2.91
C GLN A 110 12.03 12.52 1.75
N PRO A 111 11.53 13.57 1.06
CA PRO A 111 12.26 14.21 -0.03
C PRO A 111 13.61 14.79 0.38
N ALA A 112 13.77 15.21 1.64
CA ALA A 112 15.06 15.74 2.14
C ALA A 112 16.15 14.66 2.26
N PHE A 113 15.78 13.38 2.23
CA PHE A 113 16.70 12.24 2.37
C PHE A 113 16.92 11.50 1.05
N ASN A 114 16.54 12.09 -0.09
CA ASN A 114 16.81 11.48 -1.39
C ASN A 114 18.29 11.67 -1.81
N ARG A 115 18.77 10.83 -2.72
CA ARG A 115 20.17 10.84 -3.17
C ARG A 115 20.65 12.22 -3.64
N GLY A 116 19.85 12.95 -4.41
CA GLY A 116 20.22 14.26 -4.92
C GLY A 116 20.37 15.33 -3.82
N GLN A 117 19.54 15.27 -2.78
CA GLN A 117 19.67 16.15 -1.62
C GLN A 117 20.89 15.79 -0.76
N VAL A 118 21.16 14.49 -0.56
CA VAL A 118 22.34 14.03 0.19
C VAL A 118 23.64 14.41 -0.53
N GLU A 119 23.68 14.30 -1.86
CA GLU A 119 24.81 14.79 -2.67
C GLU A 119 25.01 16.30 -2.51
N GLY A 120 23.92 17.06 -2.35
CA GLY A 120 23.95 18.51 -2.07
C GLY A 120 24.54 18.88 -0.70
N TYR A 121 24.57 17.95 0.28
CA TYR A 121 25.19 18.20 1.59
C TYR A 121 26.70 18.01 1.60
N ARG A 122 27.28 17.41 0.56
CA ARG A 122 28.71 17.06 0.51
C ARG A 122 29.60 18.26 0.83
N ASP A 123 29.40 19.37 0.15
CA ASP A 123 30.27 20.54 0.29
C ASP A 123 30.16 21.16 1.70
N THR A 124 28.96 21.09 2.31
CA THR A 124 28.74 21.53 3.69
C THR A 124 29.43 20.59 4.68
N ILE A 125 29.37 19.27 4.45
CA ILE A 125 30.01 18.27 5.30
C ILE A 125 31.52 18.45 5.26
N THR A 126 32.11 18.47 4.06
CA THR A 126 33.55 18.62 3.87
C THR A 126 34.06 19.92 4.48
N GLY A 127 33.44 21.07 4.16
CA GLY A 127 33.88 22.36 4.70
C GLY A 127 33.79 22.43 6.23
N THR A 128 32.77 21.84 6.84
CA THR A 128 32.65 21.82 8.31
C THR A 128 33.71 20.93 8.96
N ILE A 129 34.07 19.81 8.33
CA ILE A 129 35.14 18.94 8.81
C ILE A 129 36.50 19.64 8.71
N GLU A 130 36.78 20.28 7.57
CA GLU A 130 38.02 21.06 7.36
C GLU A 130 38.15 22.17 8.40
N GLU A 131 37.10 22.98 8.60
CA GLU A 131 37.08 24.02 9.65
C GLU A 131 37.30 23.46 11.07
N ALA A 132 36.81 22.25 11.35
CA ALA A 132 36.98 21.60 12.65
C ALA A 132 38.39 21.03 12.85
N LEU A 133 39.04 20.59 11.76
CA LEU A 133 40.42 20.13 11.75
C LEU A 133 41.40 21.30 11.90
N ASP A 134 41.13 22.43 11.25
CA ASP A 134 41.98 23.65 11.34
C ASP A 134 42.05 24.23 12.76
N ARG A 135 41.04 23.94 13.60
CA ARG A 135 40.98 24.39 15.00
C ARG A 135 41.68 23.44 15.98
N LEU A 136 42.17 22.29 15.51
CA LEU A 136 42.89 21.34 16.36
C LEU A 136 44.29 21.87 16.66
N ASP A 137 44.68 21.80 17.92
CA ASP A 137 46.09 21.91 18.30
C ASP A 137 46.78 20.58 17.96
N PRO A 138 47.73 20.54 17.02
CA PRO A 138 48.41 19.32 16.62
C PRO A 138 49.35 18.75 17.71
N SER A 139 49.58 19.49 18.80
CA SER A 139 50.54 19.13 19.85
C SER A 139 49.91 18.69 21.18
N GLY A 140 48.58 18.84 21.33
CA GLY A 140 47.85 18.51 22.57
C GLY A 140 47.08 17.19 22.51
N PRO A 141 46.78 16.57 23.67
CA PRO A 141 45.84 15.44 23.73
C PRO A 141 44.43 15.90 23.30
N LEU A 142 43.79 15.11 22.43
CA LEU A 142 42.44 15.38 21.92
C LEU A 142 41.41 14.47 22.61
N ASP A 143 40.38 15.07 23.19
CA ASP A 143 39.16 14.35 23.57
C ASP A 143 38.30 14.13 22.32
N ILE A 144 38.39 12.92 21.75
CA ILE A 144 37.69 12.54 20.53
C ILE A 144 36.17 12.61 20.72
N ALA A 145 35.64 12.24 21.89
CA ALA A 145 34.20 12.27 22.13
C ALA A 145 33.69 13.71 22.09
N GLN A 146 34.35 14.61 22.84
CA GLN A 146 33.98 16.03 22.84
C GLN A 146 34.20 16.69 21.47
N TRP A 147 35.22 16.29 20.71
CA TRP A 147 35.46 16.79 19.37
C TRP A 147 34.38 16.33 18.38
N CYS A 148 34.06 15.02 18.37
CA CYS A 148 33.01 14.46 17.54
C CYS A 148 31.64 15.07 17.86
N ASP A 149 31.30 15.26 19.14
CA ASP A 149 30.04 15.88 19.55
C ASP A 149 29.88 17.30 19.02
N ARG A 150 30.95 18.11 19.08
CA ARG A 150 30.95 19.47 18.52
C ARG A 150 30.83 19.47 17.01
N LEU A 151 31.56 18.59 16.33
CA LEU A 151 31.50 18.45 14.87
C LEU A 151 30.10 18.01 14.41
N LEU A 152 29.53 16.99 15.02
CA LEU A 152 28.19 16.49 14.69
C LEU A 152 27.10 17.52 14.96
N ALA A 153 27.20 18.27 16.05
CA ALA A 153 26.27 19.38 16.34
C ALA A 153 26.34 20.47 15.24
N ALA A 154 27.56 20.89 14.87
CA ALA A 154 27.75 21.88 13.81
C ALA A 154 27.23 21.41 12.45
N LEU A 155 27.54 20.16 12.07
CA LEU A 155 27.02 19.53 10.86
C LEU A 155 25.49 19.48 10.85
N THR A 156 24.89 19.04 11.96
CA THR A 156 23.44 18.92 12.11
C THR A 156 22.77 20.28 11.91
N VAL A 157 23.28 21.33 12.56
CA VAL A 157 22.72 22.69 12.43
C VAL A 157 22.85 23.22 11.01
N ARG A 158 24.03 23.07 10.39
CA ARG A 158 24.27 23.55 9.01
C ARG A 158 23.43 22.81 7.97
N ILE A 159 23.23 21.50 8.13
CA ILE A 159 22.38 20.71 7.22
C ILE A 159 20.90 21.03 7.44
N LEU A 160 20.45 21.16 8.71
CA LEU A 160 19.05 21.42 9.03
C LEU A 160 18.61 22.84 8.67
N PHE A 161 19.45 23.84 8.95
CA PHE A 161 19.08 25.25 8.88
C PHE A 161 19.90 26.07 7.86
N GLY A 162 20.84 25.43 7.16
CA GLY A 162 21.75 26.10 6.22
C GLY A 162 22.84 26.93 6.92
N SER A 163 23.63 27.66 6.12
CA SER A 163 24.73 28.54 6.60
C SER A 163 24.28 29.80 7.36
N THR A 164 23.00 29.86 7.76
CA THR A 164 22.42 31.00 8.51
C THR A 164 22.62 30.92 10.03
N ALA A 165 23.12 29.78 10.54
CA ALA A 165 23.47 29.66 11.94
C ALA A 165 24.93 30.08 12.17
N ASP A 166 25.11 31.21 12.84
CA ASP A 166 26.40 31.63 13.39
C ASP A 166 26.93 30.61 14.42
N THR A 167 28.24 30.61 14.67
CA THR A 167 28.89 29.72 15.65
C THR A 167 28.25 29.86 17.03
N SER A 168 27.89 31.09 17.40
CA SER A 168 27.18 31.42 18.65
C SER A 168 25.83 30.71 18.78
N ARG A 169 25.00 30.70 17.73
CA ARG A 169 23.69 30.02 17.71
C ARG A 169 23.86 28.49 17.76
N THR A 170 24.91 27.96 17.13
CA THR A 170 25.22 26.52 17.11
C THR A 170 25.59 26.02 18.50
N ASP A 171 26.45 26.76 19.20
CA ASP A 171 26.84 26.44 20.58
C ASP A 171 25.67 26.56 21.56
N GLU A 172 24.80 27.56 21.35
CA GLU A 172 23.60 27.74 22.17
C GLU A 172 22.58 26.63 21.95
N LEU A 173 22.34 26.21 20.70
CA LEU A 173 21.49 25.08 20.39
C LEU A 173 22.01 23.78 21.02
N ARG A 174 23.33 23.53 20.92
CA ARG A 174 23.98 22.37 21.54
C ARG A 174 23.80 22.36 23.06
N ARG A 175 24.02 23.51 23.72
CA ARG A 175 23.83 23.66 25.17
C ARG A 175 22.40 23.35 25.60
N VAL A 176 21.43 23.96 24.91
CA VAL A 176 20.00 23.79 25.19
C VAL A 176 19.55 22.33 24.97
N MET A 177 20.01 21.69 23.90
CA MET A 177 19.70 20.28 23.63
C MET A 177 20.27 19.35 24.71
N ALA A 178 21.50 19.58 25.18
CA ALA A 178 22.08 18.82 26.27
C ALA A 178 21.28 18.97 27.58
N GLU A 179 20.89 20.20 27.93
CA GLU A 179 20.05 20.49 29.10
C GLU A 179 18.66 19.82 29.01
N MET A 180 18.09 19.70 27.81
CA MET A 180 16.84 18.99 27.58
C MET A 180 16.99 17.48 27.74
N PHE A 181 18.08 16.88 27.22
CA PHE A 181 18.33 15.44 27.32
C PHE A 181 18.49 14.97 28.77
N ASP A 182 19.23 15.70 29.60
CA ASP A 182 19.40 15.38 31.03
C ASP A 182 18.06 15.32 31.77
N MET A 183 17.11 16.15 31.36
CA MET A 183 15.79 16.27 31.98
C MET A 183 14.76 15.27 31.46
N VAL A 184 14.92 14.74 30.25
CA VAL A 184 14.08 13.64 29.73
C VAL A 184 14.24 12.38 30.57
N LEU A 185 15.47 12.06 30.98
CA LEU A 185 15.75 10.92 31.85
C LEU A 185 15.10 11.10 33.24
N MET A 186 15.11 12.32 33.79
CA MET A 186 14.39 12.64 35.02
C MET A 186 12.86 12.65 34.87
N GLY A 187 12.36 12.92 33.66
CA GLY A 187 10.94 12.83 33.32
C GLY A 187 10.34 11.43 33.52
N LEU A 188 11.12 10.37 33.27
CA LEU A 188 10.72 8.97 33.52
C LEU A 188 10.35 8.71 34.98
N VAL A 189 11.10 9.31 35.91
CA VAL A 189 10.96 9.09 37.35
C VAL A 189 9.85 9.97 37.94
N THR A 190 9.52 11.07 37.27
CA THR A 190 8.75 12.17 37.85
C THR A 190 7.39 12.41 37.18
N HIS A 191 7.04 11.65 36.14
CA HIS A 191 5.80 11.82 35.37
C HIS A 191 4.50 11.81 36.20
N LYS A 192 4.44 11.05 37.30
CA LYS A 192 3.30 11.00 38.22
C LYS A 192 3.38 11.99 39.39
N VAL A 193 4.49 12.72 39.51
CA VAL A 193 4.63 13.77 40.54
C VAL A 193 3.75 14.95 40.11
N PRO A 194 2.83 15.42 40.98
CA PRO A 194 1.94 16.50 40.63
C PRO A 194 2.70 17.75 40.18
N ARG A 195 2.18 18.41 39.13
CA ARG A 195 2.80 19.59 38.50
C ARG A 195 3.00 20.79 39.45
N TRP A 196 2.42 20.80 40.65
CA TRP A 196 2.60 21.84 41.65
C TRP A 196 3.84 21.63 42.55
N LEU A 197 4.47 20.45 42.53
CA LEU A 197 5.66 20.20 43.33
C LEU A 197 6.92 20.74 42.62
N PRO A 198 7.73 21.60 43.26
CA PRO A 198 8.93 22.19 42.66
C PRO A 198 10.03 21.13 42.52
N MET A 199 10.19 20.61 41.30
CA MET A 199 11.23 19.64 40.99
C MET A 199 12.55 20.35 40.61
N PRO A 200 13.70 19.91 41.15
CA PRO A 200 15.00 20.42 40.72
C PRO A 200 15.19 20.18 39.22
N GLY A 201 15.69 21.20 38.50
CA GLY A 201 15.91 21.13 37.05
C GLY A 201 14.70 21.50 36.18
N ARG A 202 13.46 21.49 36.69
CA ARG A 202 12.26 21.79 35.87
C ARG A 202 12.26 23.21 35.31
N ARG A 203 12.70 24.20 36.09
CA ARG A 203 12.84 25.58 35.61
C ARG A 203 13.90 25.69 34.51
N ARG A 204 15.02 24.95 34.65
CA ARG A 204 16.08 24.91 33.63
C ARG A 204 15.56 24.30 32.33
N PHE A 205 14.83 23.19 32.43
CA PHE A 205 14.18 22.56 31.29
C PHE A 205 13.22 23.49 30.55
N GLU A 206 12.34 24.18 31.29
CA GLU A 206 11.37 25.09 30.69
C GLU A 206 12.04 26.29 30.00
N VAL A 207 13.10 26.84 30.62
CA VAL A 207 13.92 27.88 30.01
C VAL A 207 14.63 27.37 28.75
N ALA A 208 15.26 26.20 28.81
CA ALA A 208 15.92 25.57 27.67
C ALA A 208 14.92 25.35 26.51
N ARG A 209 13.73 24.83 26.78
CA ARG A 209 12.65 24.64 25.79
C ARG A 209 12.22 25.97 25.16
N GLN A 210 12.03 27.02 25.96
CA GLN A 210 11.68 28.35 25.46
C GLN A 210 12.80 28.97 24.61
N THR A 211 14.06 28.78 25.00
CA THR A 211 15.21 29.23 24.23
C THR A 211 15.29 28.49 22.89
N LEU A 212 15.07 27.18 22.87
CA LEU A 212 15.02 26.37 21.64
C LEU A 212 13.93 26.89 20.69
N ASP A 213 12.70 27.06 21.20
CA ASP A 213 11.57 27.57 20.42
C ASP A 213 11.87 28.95 19.84
N ALA A 214 12.43 29.86 20.65
CA ALA A 214 12.80 31.20 20.21
C ALA A 214 13.85 31.19 19.09
N LEU A 215 14.89 30.35 19.20
CA LEU A 215 15.92 30.20 18.18
C LEU A 215 15.36 29.65 16.87
N VAL A 216 14.55 28.60 16.93
CA VAL A 216 13.92 27.99 15.75
C VAL A 216 12.96 28.96 15.07
N MET A 217 12.13 29.67 15.84
CA MET A 217 11.19 30.65 15.29
C MET A 217 11.90 31.85 14.66
N ALA A 218 13.01 32.32 15.24
CA ALA A 218 13.83 33.37 14.64
C ALA A 218 14.41 32.95 13.28
N LEU A 219 14.90 31.70 13.17
CA LEU A 219 15.39 31.15 11.89
C LEU A 219 14.28 31.02 10.85
N ILE A 220 13.08 30.59 11.26
CA ILE A 220 11.89 30.52 10.41
C ILE A 220 11.51 31.91 9.88
N ASP A 221 11.46 32.92 10.75
CA ASP A 221 11.09 34.29 10.38
C ASP A 221 12.13 34.95 9.46
N GLU A 222 13.42 34.76 9.75
CA GLU A 222 14.52 35.20 8.89
C GLU A 222 14.39 34.61 7.48
N ARG A 223 14.08 33.31 7.39
CA ARG A 223 13.88 32.62 6.11
C ARG A 223 12.62 33.07 5.37
N ARG A 224 11.53 33.36 6.07
CA ARG A 224 10.28 33.87 5.47
C ARG A 224 10.44 35.27 4.90
N ARG A 225 11.23 36.14 5.54
CA ARG A 225 11.47 37.52 5.08
C ARG A 225 12.38 37.60 3.85
N ALA A 226 13.34 36.68 3.73
CA ALA A 226 14.25 36.62 2.58
C ALA A 226 14.28 35.19 2.01
N PRO A 227 13.32 34.82 1.13
CA PRO A 227 13.26 33.50 0.54
C PRO A 227 14.50 33.22 -0.31
N LYS A 228 15.50 32.56 0.26
CA LYS A 228 16.58 31.95 -0.50
C LYS A 228 16.13 30.56 -0.95
N ALA A 229 16.41 30.22 -2.21
CA ALA A 229 16.33 28.85 -2.69
C ALA A 229 17.44 28.04 -2.00
N GLY A 230 17.16 27.56 -0.78
CA GLY A 230 18.04 26.67 -0.03
C GLY A 230 17.68 25.21 -0.30
N HIS A 231 18.69 24.35 -0.30
CA HIS A 231 18.55 22.89 -0.29
C HIS A 231 18.60 22.32 1.14
N ASP A 232 18.57 23.20 2.16
CA ASP A 232 18.55 22.80 3.57
C ASP A 232 17.19 22.24 4.00
N PHE A 233 17.20 21.49 5.10
CA PHE A 233 16.02 20.81 5.62
C PHE A 233 14.86 21.76 5.94
N LEU A 234 15.16 22.93 6.52
CA LEU A 234 14.18 23.96 6.84
C LEU A 234 13.46 24.47 5.57
N SER A 235 14.17 24.62 4.45
CA SER A 235 13.59 24.99 3.16
C SER A 235 12.58 23.96 2.68
N VAL A 236 12.91 22.67 2.83
CA VAL A 236 12.00 21.57 2.47
C VAL A 236 10.75 21.61 3.34
N LEU A 237 10.90 21.77 4.65
CA LEU A 237 9.76 21.86 5.59
C LEU A 237 8.89 23.09 5.37
N LEU A 238 9.48 24.26 5.07
CA LEU A 238 8.71 25.48 4.79
C LEU A 238 7.96 25.41 3.45
N GLN A 239 8.41 24.57 2.52
CA GLN A 239 7.71 24.29 1.26
C GLN A 239 6.72 23.13 1.37
N ALA A 240 6.76 22.38 2.47
CA ALA A 240 5.89 21.23 2.70
C ALA A 240 4.47 21.71 2.98
N ALA A 241 3.55 21.44 2.04
CA ALA A 241 2.12 21.72 2.17
C ALA A 241 1.37 20.45 2.58
N ASP A 242 0.18 20.60 3.17
CA ASP A 242 -0.67 19.49 3.64
C ASP A 242 -1.13 18.55 2.50
N ALA A 243 -1.19 19.08 1.28
CA ALA A 243 -1.37 18.32 0.04
C ALA A 243 -0.21 18.65 -0.91
N PRO A 244 0.99 18.09 -0.71
CA PRO A 244 2.17 18.44 -1.54
C PRO A 244 1.99 17.99 -3.00
N SER A 245 1.07 17.03 -3.22
CA SER A 245 0.68 16.54 -4.52
C SER A 245 -0.33 17.45 -5.24
N LEU A 246 -0.91 18.45 -4.58
CA LEU A 246 -1.84 19.40 -5.19
C LEU A 246 -1.09 20.68 -5.59
N VAL A 247 -0.79 20.79 -6.88
CA VAL A 247 -0.22 22.00 -7.47
C VAL A 247 -1.09 22.40 -8.63
N VAL A 248 -1.71 23.58 -8.53
CA VAL A 248 -2.68 24.06 -9.52
C VAL A 248 -1.99 25.00 -10.51
N GLY A 249 -2.09 24.65 -11.78
CA GLY A 249 -1.82 25.50 -12.93
C GLY A 249 -3.11 26.09 -13.50
N LEU A 250 -3.02 27.26 -14.12
CA LEU A 250 -4.16 27.96 -14.73
C LEU A 250 -3.83 28.35 -16.15
N GLU A 251 -4.80 28.20 -17.05
CA GLU A 251 -4.78 28.76 -18.39
C GLU A 251 -6.18 29.26 -18.80
N LEU A 252 -6.25 30.13 -19.80
CA LEU A 252 -7.49 30.81 -20.17
C LEU A 252 -7.85 30.53 -21.62
N CYS A 253 -9.03 29.94 -21.83
CA CYS A 253 -9.66 29.75 -23.14
C CYS A 253 -8.68 29.27 -24.24
N GLU A 254 -8.29 30.16 -25.16
CA GLU A 254 -7.44 29.93 -26.33
C GLU A 254 -6.07 29.33 -25.98
N ASP A 255 -5.53 29.62 -24.79
CA ASP A 255 -4.25 29.08 -24.30
C ASP A 255 -4.16 27.56 -24.43
N PHE A 256 -5.31 26.89 -24.40
CA PHE A 256 -5.45 25.45 -24.46
C PHE A 256 -5.10 24.80 -25.80
N TRP A 257 -5.39 25.46 -26.91
CA TRP A 257 -5.28 24.84 -28.25
C TRP A 257 -4.24 25.51 -29.15
N VAL A 258 -3.40 26.38 -28.59
CA VAL A 258 -2.17 26.83 -29.25
C VAL A 258 -1.18 25.67 -29.38
N ALA A 259 -0.21 25.80 -30.29
CA ALA A 259 0.78 24.75 -30.58
C ALA A 259 1.61 24.33 -29.35
N VAL A 260 1.92 25.26 -28.45
CA VAL A 260 2.65 25.01 -27.20
C VAL A 260 1.89 25.69 -26.05
N PRO A 261 0.96 24.99 -25.39
CA PRO A 261 0.11 25.60 -24.38
C PRO A 261 0.88 25.93 -23.10
N PRO A 262 0.49 26.98 -22.34
CA PRO A 262 1.10 27.30 -21.05
C PRO A 262 1.08 26.13 -20.08
N SER A 263 0.01 25.33 -20.08
CA SER A 263 -0.11 24.12 -19.27
C SER A 263 1.04 23.13 -19.45
N ALA A 264 1.62 23.01 -20.66
CA ALA A 264 2.78 22.14 -20.89
C ALA A 264 3.97 22.55 -20.02
N PHE A 265 4.23 23.85 -19.90
CA PHE A 265 5.30 24.38 -19.02
C PHE A 265 4.93 24.28 -17.53
N GLN A 266 3.64 24.43 -17.20
CA GLN A 266 3.18 24.34 -15.82
C GLN A 266 3.30 22.90 -15.29
N THR A 267 2.94 21.89 -16.08
CA THR A 267 3.01 20.48 -15.68
C THR A 267 4.44 20.02 -15.45
N VAL A 268 5.38 20.41 -16.33
CA VAL A 268 6.81 20.11 -16.13
C VAL A 268 7.41 20.87 -14.95
N ALA A 269 6.87 22.04 -14.59
CA ALA A 269 7.24 22.78 -13.38
C ALA A 269 6.58 22.25 -12.09
N GLY A 270 5.72 21.23 -12.21
CA GLY A 270 5.15 20.49 -11.09
C GLY A 270 3.63 20.59 -10.94
N ALA A 271 2.90 21.34 -11.78
CA ALA A 271 1.44 21.39 -11.70
C ALA A 271 0.84 20.02 -11.94
N THR A 272 0.04 19.51 -10.99
CA THR A 272 -0.66 18.21 -11.05
C THR A 272 -2.13 18.37 -11.42
N VAL A 273 -2.68 19.57 -11.24
CA VAL A 273 -4.00 19.97 -11.71
C VAL A 273 -3.82 21.20 -12.60
N VAL A 274 -4.43 21.20 -13.79
CA VAL A 274 -4.48 22.35 -14.68
C VAL A 274 -5.95 22.73 -14.82
N ALA A 275 -6.30 23.99 -14.56
CA ALA A 275 -7.65 24.49 -14.74
C ALA A 275 -7.71 25.44 -15.94
N ASN A 276 -8.68 25.22 -16.81
CA ASN A 276 -9.00 26.08 -17.94
C ASN A 276 -10.37 26.72 -17.75
N LEU A 277 -10.36 28.04 -17.66
CA LEU A 277 -11.57 28.86 -17.65
C LEU A 277 -11.81 29.33 -19.09
N SER A 278 -12.95 28.94 -19.63
CA SER A 278 -13.32 29.22 -21.02
C SER A 278 -14.65 29.96 -21.08
N ALA A 279 -14.75 31.01 -21.88
CA ALA A 279 -16.07 31.47 -22.35
C ALA A 279 -16.54 30.53 -23.47
N SER A 280 -15.69 30.35 -24.48
CA SER A 280 -15.80 29.38 -25.58
C SER A 280 -17.21 29.23 -26.14
N ASN A 281 -17.53 30.05 -27.15
CA ASN A 281 -18.76 29.90 -27.93
C ASN A 281 -18.92 28.48 -28.49
N PHE A 282 -20.17 28.05 -28.58
CA PHE A 282 -20.61 26.81 -29.18
C PHE A 282 -20.51 26.88 -30.71
N ILE A 283 -19.88 25.85 -31.27
CA ILE A 283 -19.84 25.53 -32.70
C ILE A 283 -19.98 24.01 -32.80
N VAL A 284 -20.69 23.52 -33.82
CA VAL A 284 -20.83 22.08 -34.09
C VAL A 284 -19.44 21.42 -34.18
N GLY A 285 -19.25 20.29 -33.49
CA GLY A 285 -17.97 19.56 -33.41
C GLY A 285 -16.96 20.11 -32.40
N LYS A 286 -17.06 21.36 -31.95
CA LYS A 286 -16.08 21.96 -31.02
C LYS A 286 -16.02 21.25 -29.66
N ALA A 287 -17.13 20.66 -29.22
CA ALA A 287 -17.21 19.91 -27.96
C ALA A 287 -16.35 18.64 -27.97
N GLU A 288 -16.22 17.96 -29.11
CA GLU A 288 -15.34 16.80 -29.28
C GLU A 288 -13.89 17.23 -29.27
N LEU A 289 -13.55 18.31 -29.99
CA LEU A 289 -12.21 18.90 -29.98
C LEU A 289 -11.77 19.30 -28.56
N ARG A 290 -12.64 19.93 -27.77
CA ARG A 290 -12.36 20.28 -26.36
C ARG A 290 -11.99 19.05 -25.53
N ARG A 291 -12.75 17.95 -25.66
CA ARG A 291 -12.48 16.69 -24.94
C ARG A 291 -11.17 16.06 -25.40
N LEU A 292 -10.96 15.95 -26.71
CA LEU A 292 -9.74 15.40 -27.30
C LEU A 292 -8.48 16.11 -26.80
N LEU A 293 -8.47 17.44 -26.86
CA LEU A 293 -7.33 18.23 -26.42
C LEU A 293 -7.08 18.11 -24.91
N ALA A 294 -8.14 18.03 -24.10
CA ALA A 294 -8.00 17.96 -22.65
C ALA A 294 -7.52 16.58 -22.22
N GLN A 295 -8.04 15.53 -22.85
CA GLN A 295 -7.54 14.17 -22.68
C GLN A 295 -6.07 14.09 -23.07
N ALA A 296 -5.69 14.60 -24.26
CA ALA A 296 -4.31 14.58 -24.71
C ALA A 296 -3.38 15.41 -23.80
N SER A 297 -3.80 16.59 -23.35
CA SER A 297 -3.03 17.42 -22.42
C SER A 297 -2.91 16.78 -21.03
N SER A 298 -3.98 16.17 -20.51
CA SER A 298 -3.96 15.44 -19.24
C SER A 298 -3.04 14.21 -19.28
N ASP A 299 -2.99 13.49 -20.40
CA ASP A 299 -2.10 12.35 -20.59
C ASP A 299 -0.63 12.78 -20.76
N ARG A 300 -0.32 13.73 -21.65
CA ARG A 300 1.06 14.21 -21.83
C ARG A 300 1.61 14.87 -20.56
N GLY A 301 0.77 15.63 -19.87
CA GLY A 301 1.10 16.32 -18.63
C GLY A 301 1.09 15.42 -17.40
N LYS A 302 0.61 14.18 -17.51
CA LYS A 302 0.32 13.28 -16.38
C LYS A 302 -0.34 14.06 -15.24
N CYS A 303 -1.43 14.75 -15.57
CA CYS A 303 -2.14 15.67 -14.69
C CYS A 303 -3.66 15.44 -14.77
N ALA A 304 -4.39 16.09 -13.87
CA ALA A 304 -5.81 16.34 -14.05
C ALA A 304 -6.01 17.66 -14.78
N TYR A 305 -6.94 17.69 -15.72
CA TYR A 305 -7.28 18.84 -16.53
C TYR A 305 -8.76 19.16 -16.29
N VAL A 306 -9.03 20.31 -15.68
CA VAL A 306 -10.37 20.79 -15.31
C VAL A 306 -10.78 21.85 -16.32
N TYR A 307 -11.86 21.61 -17.04
CA TYR A 307 -12.38 22.51 -18.07
C TYR A 307 -13.76 23.02 -17.69
N VAL A 308 -14.00 24.32 -17.83
CA VAL A 308 -15.33 24.93 -17.65
C VAL A 308 -15.56 25.97 -18.75
N ALA A 309 -16.63 25.79 -19.53
CA ALA A 309 -17.13 26.77 -20.50
C ALA A 309 -18.29 27.60 -19.94
N ALA A 310 -18.51 28.79 -20.50
CA ALA A 310 -19.67 29.62 -20.17
C ALA A 310 -20.98 28.96 -20.64
N GLY A 311 -22.08 29.39 -20.01
CA GLY A 311 -23.41 28.82 -20.17
C GLY A 311 -24.50 29.88 -20.31
N PRO A 312 -25.74 29.58 -19.86
CA PRO A 312 -26.84 30.54 -19.89
C PRO A 312 -26.50 31.85 -19.17
N GLY A 313 -26.85 32.98 -19.78
CA GLY A 313 -26.60 34.33 -19.26
C GLY A 313 -25.63 35.16 -20.11
N GLU A 314 -24.84 34.51 -20.96
CA GLU A 314 -23.99 35.18 -21.94
C GLU A 314 -24.80 35.81 -23.09
N SER A 315 -24.25 36.89 -23.67
CA SER A 315 -24.89 37.58 -24.79
C SER A 315 -25.03 36.66 -26.02
N SER A 316 -26.26 36.53 -26.52
CA SER A 316 -26.58 35.68 -27.67
C SER A 316 -26.78 36.44 -28.98
N THR A 317 -26.24 37.66 -29.11
CA THR A 317 -26.40 38.47 -30.32
C THR A 317 -25.83 37.76 -31.55
N ASP A 318 -24.61 37.23 -31.43
CA ASP A 318 -23.89 36.57 -32.53
C ASP A 318 -23.39 35.15 -32.19
N LEU A 319 -23.49 34.75 -30.92
CA LEU A 319 -22.86 33.54 -30.38
C LEU A 319 -23.84 32.73 -29.53
N ALA A 320 -23.57 31.44 -29.37
CA ALA A 320 -24.28 30.57 -28.44
C ALA A 320 -23.27 29.92 -27.48
N PHE A 321 -23.75 29.43 -26.33
CA PHE A 321 -22.92 28.83 -25.27
C PHE A 321 -23.57 27.55 -24.77
N ASP A 322 -22.77 26.52 -24.51
CA ASP A 322 -23.27 25.16 -24.22
C ASP A 322 -23.02 24.67 -22.79
N ALA A 323 -22.49 25.50 -21.90
CA ALA A 323 -22.26 25.17 -20.48
C ALA A 323 -21.46 23.86 -20.26
N ASP A 324 -20.57 23.54 -21.20
CA ASP A 324 -19.77 22.32 -21.17
C ASP A 324 -18.70 22.43 -20.08
N ALA A 325 -18.67 21.50 -19.14
CA ALA A 325 -17.66 21.41 -18.11
C ALA A 325 -17.31 19.94 -17.89
N PHE A 326 -16.03 19.64 -17.71
CA PHE A 326 -15.60 18.26 -17.51
C PHE A 326 -14.22 18.22 -16.86
N VAL A 327 -13.88 17.06 -16.31
CA VAL A 327 -12.56 16.78 -15.74
C VAL A 327 -11.97 15.61 -16.50
N ALA A 328 -10.77 15.80 -17.05
CA ALA A 328 -9.96 14.73 -17.63
C ALA A 328 -8.79 14.40 -16.69
N GLU A 329 -8.46 13.12 -16.54
CA GLU A 329 -7.39 12.62 -15.70
C GLU A 329 -6.59 11.57 -16.47
N ASN A 330 -5.31 11.87 -16.76
CA ASN A 330 -4.39 10.97 -17.46
C ASN A 330 -5.01 10.30 -18.71
N GLY A 331 -5.56 11.12 -19.62
CA GLY A 331 -6.14 10.67 -20.90
C GLY A 331 -7.62 10.32 -20.88
N ARG A 332 -8.28 10.27 -19.71
CA ARG A 332 -9.69 9.85 -19.60
C ARG A 332 -10.55 10.95 -19.00
N VAL A 333 -11.74 11.17 -19.57
CA VAL A 333 -12.75 12.02 -18.93
C VAL A 333 -13.36 11.25 -17.76
N VAL A 334 -13.24 11.80 -16.55
CA VAL A 334 -13.69 11.18 -15.29
C VAL A 334 -15.00 11.77 -14.76
N ALA A 335 -15.36 12.97 -15.20
CA ALA A 335 -16.64 13.59 -14.91
C ALA A 335 -17.00 14.58 -16.03
N SER A 336 -18.28 14.78 -16.29
CA SER A 336 -18.79 15.73 -17.29
C SER A 336 -20.10 16.34 -16.83
N SER A 337 -20.35 17.57 -17.28
CA SER A 337 -21.59 18.32 -17.09
C SER A 337 -22.62 17.89 -18.14
N THR A 338 -23.86 18.32 -17.95
CA THR A 338 -24.88 18.21 -19.01
C THR A 338 -24.77 19.44 -19.92
N ARG A 339 -24.47 19.22 -21.20
CA ARG A 339 -24.40 20.31 -22.19
C ARG A 339 -25.78 20.91 -22.43
N PHE A 340 -25.80 22.21 -22.72
CA PHE A 340 -27.02 23.02 -22.92
C PHE A 340 -27.98 23.01 -21.72
N ALA A 341 -27.48 22.72 -20.51
CA ALA A 341 -28.26 22.90 -19.30
C ALA A 341 -28.75 24.36 -19.20
N ARG A 342 -30.01 24.55 -18.80
CA ARG A 342 -30.63 25.88 -18.69
C ARG A 342 -30.40 26.55 -17.35
N HIS A 343 -29.85 25.82 -16.38
CA HIS A 343 -29.55 26.27 -15.03
C HIS A 343 -28.08 26.02 -14.69
N GLU A 344 -27.61 26.66 -13.63
CA GLU A 344 -26.27 26.43 -13.06
C GLU A 344 -26.06 24.97 -12.66
N GLN A 345 -24.82 24.50 -12.76
CA GLN A 345 -24.42 23.15 -12.42
C GLN A 345 -23.01 23.12 -11.83
N LEU A 346 -22.80 22.22 -10.88
CA LEU A 346 -21.50 21.96 -10.27
C LEU A 346 -21.11 20.50 -10.50
N VAL A 347 -20.05 20.29 -11.25
CA VAL A 347 -19.44 18.97 -11.43
C VAL A 347 -18.32 18.82 -10.41
N SER A 348 -18.35 17.74 -9.63
CA SER A 348 -17.32 17.44 -8.64
C SER A 348 -16.91 15.99 -8.72
N VAL A 349 -15.60 15.72 -8.65
CA VAL A 349 -15.00 14.39 -8.73
C VAL A 349 -13.71 14.38 -7.92
N ASP A 350 -13.40 13.25 -7.30
CA ASP A 350 -12.13 13.06 -6.60
C ASP A 350 -11.05 12.60 -7.57
N VAL A 351 -10.01 13.44 -7.68
CA VAL A 351 -8.82 13.19 -8.51
C VAL A 351 -7.78 12.44 -7.70
N ASP A 352 -7.26 11.35 -8.27
CA ASP A 352 -6.17 10.59 -7.66
C ASP A 352 -4.81 11.22 -7.98
N LEU A 353 -4.39 12.18 -7.15
CA LEU A 353 -3.12 12.87 -7.30
C LEU A 353 -1.92 11.95 -7.08
N GLU A 354 -2.07 10.88 -6.29
CA GLU A 354 -0.99 9.93 -6.04
C GLU A 354 -0.73 9.06 -7.28
N ARG A 355 -1.79 8.62 -7.96
CA ARG A 355 -1.71 7.97 -9.27
C ARG A 355 -0.97 8.85 -10.27
N LEU A 356 -1.32 10.14 -10.37
CA LEU A 356 -0.66 11.07 -11.29
C LEU A 356 0.84 11.22 -10.99
N LEU A 357 1.21 11.31 -9.71
CA LEU A 357 2.63 11.34 -9.32
C LEU A 357 3.35 10.02 -9.64
N ARG A 358 2.70 8.87 -9.41
CA ARG A 358 3.26 7.56 -9.77
C ARG A 358 3.51 7.45 -11.27
N GLU A 359 2.57 7.89 -12.09
CA GLU A 359 2.70 7.92 -13.55
C GLU A 359 3.90 8.77 -13.99
N ARG A 360 4.12 9.93 -13.36
CA ARG A 360 5.31 10.77 -13.61
C ARG A 360 6.62 10.10 -13.21
N ILE A 361 6.61 9.31 -12.14
CA ILE A 361 7.79 8.57 -11.66
C ILE A 361 8.14 7.43 -12.64
N VAL A 362 7.13 6.70 -13.12
CA VAL A 362 7.33 5.54 -14.01
C VAL A 362 7.64 6.00 -15.45
N THR A 363 7.07 7.12 -15.89
CA THR A 363 7.33 7.71 -17.21
C THR A 363 8.64 8.51 -17.16
N THR A 364 9.78 7.84 -17.28
CA THR A 364 11.11 8.47 -17.16
C THR A 364 11.31 9.64 -18.15
N THR A 365 10.75 9.52 -19.36
CA THR A 365 10.79 10.55 -20.41
C THR A 365 10.06 11.84 -20.02
N PHE A 366 9.05 11.77 -19.14
CA PHE A 366 8.43 12.97 -18.55
C PHE A 366 9.46 13.73 -17.70
N GLY A 367 10.24 12.99 -16.89
CA GLY A 367 11.31 13.55 -16.07
C GLY A 367 12.44 14.16 -16.89
N ASP A 368 12.83 13.52 -18.01
CA ASP A 368 13.81 14.07 -18.96
C ASP A 368 13.32 15.39 -19.58
N CYS A 369 12.08 15.39 -20.10
CA CYS A 369 11.45 16.59 -20.65
C CYS A 369 11.37 17.71 -19.61
N ALA A 370 11.01 17.39 -18.37
CA ALA A 370 10.94 18.36 -17.29
C ALA A 370 12.30 18.99 -16.97
N ARG A 371 13.39 18.20 -16.98
CA ARG A 371 14.75 18.75 -16.80
C ARG A 371 15.16 19.66 -17.95
N ALA A 372 14.84 19.29 -19.19
CA ALA A 372 15.24 20.04 -20.38
C ALA A 372 14.44 21.35 -20.57
N HIS A 373 13.18 21.38 -20.15
CA HIS A 373 12.25 22.47 -20.45
C HIS A 373 11.68 23.19 -19.21
N ALA A 374 12.26 22.94 -18.02
CA ALA A 374 11.85 23.61 -16.79
C ALA A 374 11.96 25.14 -16.93
N ARG A 375 10.85 25.83 -16.73
CA ARG A 375 10.80 27.29 -16.62
C ARG A 375 10.62 27.69 -15.16
N ARG A 376 11.07 28.88 -14.80
CA ARG A 376 10.89 29.41 -13.44
C ARG A 376 9.44 29.87 -13.26
N PHE A 377 8.69 29.18 -12.42
CA PHE A 377 7.35 29.60 -11.98
C PHE A 377 7.40 30.16 -10.56
N ARG A 378 6.57 31.16 -10.28
CA ARG A 378 6.30 31.60 -8.91
C ARG A 378 5.31 30.63 -8.28
N ARG A 379 5.68 30.01 -7.16
CA ARG A 379 4.78 29.16 -6.38
C ARG A 379 4.12 29.98 -5.27
N ILE A 380 2.80 30.01 -5.27
CA ILE A 380 2.00 30.71 -4.26
C ILE A 380 1.46 29.63 -3.32
N PRO A 381 1.98 29.52 -2.08
CA PRO A 381 1.46 28.56 -1.12
C PRO A 381 0.06 28.96 -0.67
N PHE A 382 -0.80 27.97 -0.48
CA PHE A 382 -2.10 28.12 0.16
C PHE A 382 -2.33 26.96 1.12
N VAL A 383 -3.11 27.20 2.17
CA VAL A 383 -3.46 26.18 3.16
C VAL A 383 -4.92 25.79 2.93
N GLY A 384 -5.17 24.49 2.73
CA GLY A 384 -6.53 23.96 2.68
C GLY A 384 -7.16 23.99 4.07
N GLN A 385 -8.46 24.25 4.14
CA GLN A 385 -9.18 24.11 5.42
C GLN A 385 -9.33 22.62 5.76
N ASP A 386 -9.25 22.30 7.05
CA ASP A 386 -9.57 20.96 7.56
C ASP A 386 -10.97 20.56 7.07
N ARG A 387 -11.04 19.43 6.36
CA ARG A 387 -12.29 18.90 5.81
C ARG A 387 -12.64 17.57 6.47
N ILE A 388 -13.89 17.49 6.89
CA ILE A 388 -14.64 16.22 7.01
C ILE A 388 -14.44 15.49 5.68
N VAL A 389 -13.87 14.28 5.73
CA VAL A 389 -13.64 13.46 4.53
C VAL A 389 -15.01 13.00 4.02
N PRO A 390 -15.53 13.57 2.92
CA PRO A 390 -16.78 13.10 2.33
C PRO A 390 -16.55 11.69 1.74
N PRO A 391 -17.63 10.93 1.48
CA PRO A 391 -17.50 9.67 0.73
C PRO A 391 -16.86 9.94 -0.64
N LEU A 392 -16.00 9.02 -1.07
CA LEU A 392 -15.24 9.10 -2.30
C LEU A 392 -16.16 9.31 -3.52
N ARG A 393 -16.02 10.44 -4.20
CA ARG A 393 -16.73 10.80 -5.43
C ARG A 393 -15.97 10.33 -6.66
N ARG A 394 -15.81 9.02 -6.78
CA ARG A 394 -15.08 8.39 -7.89
C ARG A 394 -15.59 6.98 -8.14
N SER A 395 -15.77 6.63 -9.42
CA SER A 395 -15.97 5.24 -9.81
C SER A 395 -14.63 4.52 -9.81
N VAL A 396 -14.48 3.51 -8.96
CA VAL A 396 -13.31 2.64 -8.89
C VAL A 396 -13.71 1.26 -9.41
N PRO A 397 -13.15 0.78 -10.54
CA PRO A 397 -13.53 -0.50 -11.11
C PRO A 397 -13.11 -1.66 -10.20
N ARG A 398 -14.02 -2.61 -9.95
CA ARG A 398 -13.73 -3.84 -9.19
C ARG A 398 -12.67 -4.71 -9.88
N HIS A 399 -12.65 -4.70 -11.21
CA HIS A 399 -11.71 -5.45 -12.04
C HIS A 399 -10.93 -4.47 -12.95
N PRO A 400 -9.81 -3.89 -12.49
CA PRO A 400 -9.06 -2.89 -13.26
C PRO A 400 -8.58 -3.36 -14.64
N PHE A 401 -8.39 -4.67 -14.80
CA PHE A 401 -7.94 -5.30 -16.06
C PHE A 401 -9.09 -5.69 -16.99
N VAL A 402 -10.35 -5.74 -16.50
CA VAL A 402 -11.52 -6.17 -17.24
C VAL A 402 -12.48 -4.98 -17.39
N PRO A 403 -12.53 -4.33 -18.58
CA PRO A 403 -13.47 -3.25 -18.83
C PRO A 403 -14.92 -3.68 -18.62
N GLN A 404 -15.76 -2.78 -18.09
CA GLN A 404 -17.20 -3.01 -17.95
C GLN A 404 -17.98 -2.78 -19.24
N ASP A 405 -17.45 -1.93 -20.14
CA ASP A 405 -18.05 -1.67 -21.44
C ASP A 405 -17.79 -2.87 -22.37
N PRO A 406 -18.82 -3.53 -22.91
CA PRO A 406 -18.67 -4.75 -23.72
C PRO A 406 -17.83 -4.53 -24.98
N GLN A 407 -17.94 -3.38 -25.64
CA GLN A 407 -17.18 -3.08 -26.86
C GLN A 407 -15.68 -2.94 -26.55
N THR A 408 -15.35 -2.22 -25.47
CA THR A 408 -13.98 -2.10 -24.98
C THR A 408 -13.41 -3.43 -24.52
N LEU A 409 -14.23 -4.27 -23.86
CA LEU A 409 -13.83 -5.61 -23.43
C LEU A 409 -13.49 -6.49 -24.62
N ASP A 410 -14.37 -6.57 -25.62
CA ASP A 410 -14.17 -7.35 -26.85
C ASP A 410 -12.87 -6.94 -27.58
N ALA A 411 -12.68 -5.64 -27.80
CA ALA A 411 -11.48 -5.10 -28.43
C ALA A 411 -10.20 -5.47 -27.65
N ARG A 412 -10.23 -5.41 -26.31
CA ARG A 412 -9.08 -5.81 -25.48
C ARG A 412 -8.83 -7.31 -25.50
N CYS A 413 -9.87 -8.13 -25.47
CA CYS A 413 -9.74 -9.58 -25.57
C CYS A 413 -9.11 -9.98 -26.91
N TRP A 414 -9.55 -9.35 -28.00
CA TRP A 414 -8.93 -9.51 -29.32
C TRP A 414 -7.45 -9.11 -29.30
N GLU A 415 -7.12 -7.93 -28.79
CA GLU A 415 -5.73 -7.43 -28.73
C GLU A 415 -4.82 -8.35 -27.90
N ILE A 416 -5.28 -8.79 -26.72
CA ILE A 416 -4.54 -9.70 -25.85
C ILE A 416 -4.26 -11.03 -26.57
N PHE A 417 -5.28 -11.59 -27.22
CA PHE A 417 -5.13 -12.84 -27.95
C PHE A 417 -4.12 -12.70 -29.09
N GLU A 418 -4.22 -11.63 -29.89
CA GLU A 418 -3.29 -11.36 -30.99
C GLU A 418 -1.86 -11.11 -30.51
N ILE A 419 -1.66 -10.42 -29.39
CA ILE A 419 -0.33 -10.25 -28.79
C ILE A 419 0.28 -11.62 -28.46
N GLN A 420 -0.49 -12.51 -27.83
CA GLN A 420 -0.04 -13.83 -27.43
C GLN A 420 0.31 -14.71 -28.65
N THR A 421 -0.57 -14.76 -29.65
CA THR A 421 -0.38 -15.60 -30.85
C THR A 421 0.79 -15.10 -31.69
N ASN A 422 0.91 -13.78 -31.93
CA ASN A 422 2.00 -13.21 -32.71
C ASN A 422 3.36 -13.36 -32.02
N ALA A 423 3.42 -13.22 -30.69
CA ALA A 423 4.65 -13.41 -29.92
C ALA A 423 5.13 -14.86 -30.01
N LEU A 424 4.24 -15.83 -29.82
CA LEU A 424 4.58 -17.25 -29.93
C LEU A 424 4.98 -17.62 -31.36
N ALA A 425 4.23 -17.17 -32.36
CA ALA A 425 4.55 -17.34 -33.78
C ALA A 425 5.95 -16.79 -34.14
N THR A 426 6.31 -15.61 -33.61
CA THR A 426 7.65 -15.02 -33.78
C THR A 426 8.73 -15.89 -33.14
N ARG A 427 8.49 -16.40 -31.93
CA ARG A 427 9.41 -17.32 -31.27
C ARG A 427 9.60 -18.62 -32.06
N MET A 428 8.54 -19.17 -32.63
CA MET A 428 8.58 -20.38 -33.45
C MET A 428 9.42 -20.18 -34.73
N ARG A 429 9.32 -19.01 -35.39
CA ARG A 429 10.19 -18.67 -36.54
C ARG A 429 11.66 -18.68 -36.14
N ALA A 430 11.99 -18.07 -35.01
CA ALA A 430 13.37 -17.98 -34.54
C ALA A 430 13.97 -19.35 -34.19
N VAL A 431 13.14 -20.31 -33.76
CA VAL A 431 13.58 -21.67 -33.42
C VAL A 431 13.64 -22.58 -34.66
N GLY A 432 12.96 -22.24 -35.75
CA GLY A 432 12.99 -23.03 -36.99
C GLY A 432 11.93 -24.14 -37.04
N ARG A 433 10.66 -23.78 -36.82
CA ARG A 433 9.47 -24.68 -36.89
C ARG A 433 9.48 -25.83 -35.85
N PRO A 434 9.45 -25.51 -34.55
CA PRO A 434 9.40 -26.53 -33.51
C PRO A 434 8.01 -27.16 -33.40
N ARG A 435 7.98 -28.42 -32.95
CA ARG A 435 6.77 -29.00 -32.35
C ARG A 435 6.51 -28.35 -31.00
N LEU A 436 5.25 -28.09 -30.66
CA LEU A 436 4.85 -27.49 -29.40
C LEU A 436 4.42 -28.57 -28.42
N VAL A 437 4.84 -28.48 -27.16
CA VAL A 437 4.41 -29.41 -26.10
C VAL A 437 3.78 -28.57 -24.99
N LEU A 438 2.54 -28.90 -24.61
CA LEU A 438 1.78 -28.15 -23.63
C LEU A 438 1.07 -29.09 -22.67
N GLY A 439 1.27 -28.88 -21.36
CA GLY A 439 0.47 -29.53 -20.33
C GLY A 439 -0.94 -28.94 -20.29
N VAL A 440 -1.98 -29.77 -20.42
CA VAL A 440 -3.38 -29.33 -20.39
C VAL A 440 -4.12 -30.00 -19.24
N SER A 441 -4.62 -29.18 -18.31
CA SER A 441 -5.34 -29.62 -17.12
C SER A 441 -6.86 -29.55 -17.25
N GLY A 442 -7.36 -28.85 -18.29
CA GLY A 442 -8.78 -28.53 -18.45
C GLY A 442 -9.21 -27.26 -17.70
N GLY A 443 -8.29 -26.58 -17.01
CA GLY A 443 -8.49 -25.25 -16.43
C GLY A 443 -8.26 -24.12 -17.44
N LEU A 444 -8.79 -22.94 -17.11
CA LEU A 444 -8.84 -21.76 -18.00
C LEU A 444 -7.49 -21.39 -18.63
N ASP A 445 -6.42 -21.34 -17.84
CA ASP A 445 -5.09 -20.91 -18.32
C ASP A 445 -4.52 -21.87 -19.37
N SER A 446 -4.59 -23.18 -19.09
CA SER A 446 -4.10 -24.20 -20.01
C SER A 446 -4.92 -24.26 -21.29
N THR A 447 -6.23 -23.99 -21.19
CA THR A 447 -7.14 -23.89 -22.33
C THR A 447 -6.76 -22.69 -23.21
N GLN A 448 -6.59 -21.50 -22.63
CA GLN A 448 -6.16 -20.31 -23.35
C GLN A 448 -4.80 -20.52 -24.02
N ALA A 449 -3.84 -21.12 -23.31
CA ALA A 449 -2.53 -21.43 -23.87
C ALA A 449 -2.62 -22.40 -25.07
N ALA A 450 -3.52 -23.39 -25.02
CA ALA A 450 -3.74 -24.31 -26.13
C ALA A 450 -4.36 -23.61 -27.35
N LEU A 451 -5.33 -22.72 -27.14
CA LEU A 451 -5.91 -21.88 -28.21
C LEU A 451 -4.84 -21.02 -28.87
N VAL A 452 -4.03 -20.32 -28.06
CA VAL A 452 -2.91 -19.49 -28.54
C VAL A 452 -1.90 -20.33 -29.33
N ALA A 453 -1.54 -21.51 -28.84
CA ALA A 453 -0.59 -22.41 -29.50
C ALA A 453 -1.11 -22.92 -30.85
N ALA A 454 -2.38 -23.31 -30.92
CA ALA A 454 -3.01 -23.75 -32.16
C ALA A 454 -3.05 -22.62 -33.19
N THR A 455 -3.47 -21.40 -32.80
CA THR A 455 -3.48 -20.25 -33.71
C THR A 455 -2.07 -19.85 -34.14
N ALA A 456 -1.07 -19.94 -33.25
CA ALA A 456 0.32 -19.66 -33.63
C ALA A 456 0.87 -20.67 -34.67
N LEU A 457 0.45 -21.94 -34.62
CA LEU A 457 0.76 -22.93 -35.66
C LEU A 457 0.09 -22.57 -36.99
N ASP A 458 -1.19 -22.16 -36.96
CA ASP A 458 -1.91 -21.71 -38.16
C ASP A 458 -1.22 -20.51 -38.82
N LEU A 459 -0.81 -19.50 -38.02
CA LEU A 459 -0.05 -18.33 -38.48
C LEU A 459 1.29 -18.69 -39.14
N GLN A 460 1.88 -19.84 -38.80
CA GLN A 460 3.13 -20.34 -39.38
C GLN A 460 2.90 -21.31 -40.55
N GLY A 461 1.65 -21.61 -40.90
CA GLY A 461 1.33 -22.67 -41.86
C GLY A 461 1.85 -24.05 -41.40
N GLN A 462 1.91 -24.30 -40.09
CA GLN A 462 2.26 -25.59 -39.51
C GLN A 462 0.97 -26.36 -39.15
N PRO A 463 0.94 -27.68 -39.31
CA PRO A 463 -0.23 -28.47 -38.95
C PRO A 463 -0.48 -28.42 -37.44
N ARG A 464 -1.74 -28.29 -37.01
CA ARG A 464 -2.10 -28.30 -35.58
C ARG A 464 -1.70 -29.60 -34.86
N ALA A 465 -1.51 -30.70 -35.59
CA ALA A 465 -0.96 -31.95 -35.08
C ALA A 465 0.48 -31.83 -34.53
N ASP A 466 1.20 -30.73 -34.83
CA ASP A 466 2.50 -30.44 -34.21
C ASP A 466 2.37 -29.89 -32.78
N LEU A 467 1.16 -29.60 -32.31
CA LEU A 467 0.85 -29.39 -30.90
C LEU A 467 0.63 -30.73 -30.20
N LEU A 468 1.46 -31.03 -29.22
CA LEU A 468 1.32 -32.15 -28.30
C LEU A 468 0.75 -31.66 -26.97
N CYS A 469 -0.54 -31.85 -26.79
CA CYS A 469 -1.26 -31.70 -25.54
C CYS A 469 -0.99 -32.90 -24.62
N VAL A 470 -0.45 -32.64 -23.42
CA VAL A 470 -0.16 -33.67 -22.42
C VAL A 470 -1.04 -33.47 -21.21
N THR A 471 -1.87 -34.45 -20.86
CA THR A 471 -2.62 -34.44 -19.61
C THR A 471 -1.99 -35.40 -18.61
N MET A 472 -1.80 -34.93 -17.37
CA MET A 472 -1.02 -35.62 -16.34
C MET A 472 -1.85 -35.86 -15.07
N PRO A 473 -2.76 -36.84 -15.07
CA PRO A 473 -3.60 -37.10 -13.90
C PRO A 473 -2.76 -37.56 -12.70
N GLY A 474 -3.06 -36.97 -11.54
CA GLY A 474 -2.45 -37.28 -10.25
C GLY A 474 -3.52 -37.66 -9.21
N LEU A 475 -3.11 -37.72 -7.95
CA LEU A 475 -3.94 -38.18 -6.82
C LEU A 475 -5.17 -37.30 -6.50
N GLY A 476 -5.24 -36.08 -7.03
CA GLY A 476 -6.35 -35.14 -6.82
C GLY A 476 -7.06 -34.72 -8.11
N THR A 477 -6.89 -35.45 -9.22
CA THR A 477 -7.52 -35.11 -10.50
C THR A 477 -8.95 -35.64 -10.56
N THR A 478 -9.94 -34.76 -10.70
CA THR A 478 -11.34 -35.15 -10.88
C THR A 478 -11.63 -35.52 -12.34
N ALA A 479 -12.61 -36.42 -12.56
CA ALA A 479 -12.99 -36.89 -13.89
C ALA A 479 -13.46 -35.75 -14.82
N GLY A 480 -14.15 -34.74 -14.27
CA GLY A 480 -14.68 -33.60 -15.03
C GLY A 480 -13.61 -32.72 -15.70
N THR A 481 -12.56 -32.33 -14.96
CA THR A 481 -11.48 -31.49 -15.53
C THR A 481 -10.65 -32.24 -16.57
N ARG A 482 -10.47 -33.55 -16.41
CA ARG A 482 -9.79 -34.39 -17.38
C ARG A 482 -10.55 -34.45 -18.71
N GLY A 483 -11.86 -34.70 -18.66
CA GLY A 483 -12.70 -34.75 -19.87
C GLY A 483 -12.70 -33.44 -20.68
N ASN A 484 -12.51 -32.29 -20.03
CA ASN A 484 -12.34 -31.00 -20.73
C ASN A 484 -11.03 -30.94 -21.53
N ALA A 485 -9.92 -31.39 -20.95
CA ALA A 485 -8.62 -31.39 -21.61
C ALA A 485 -8.59 -32.29 -22.85
N GLU A 486 -9.23 -33.46 -22.75
CA GLU A 486 -9.33 -34.43 -23.85
C GLU A 486 -10.16 -33.87 -25.01
N ARG A 487 -11.37 -33.36 -24.71
CA ARG A 487 -12.26 -32.72 -25.70
C ARG A 487 -11.62 -31.50 -26.37
N LEU A 488 -10.88 -30.69 -25.61
CA LEU A 488 -10.20 -29.52 -26.16
C LEU A 488 -9.11 -29.92 -27.17
N ALA A 489 -8.27 -30.90 -26.82
CA ALA A 489 -7.20 -31.35 -27.71
C ALA A 489 -7.76 -31.93 -29.02
N GLU A 490 -8.83 -32.71 -28.92
CA GLU A 490 -9.55 -33.25 -30.07
C GLU A 490 -10.15 -32.14 -30.94
N ALA A 491 -10.89 -31.20 -30.35
CA ALA A 491 -11.50 -30.07 -31.07
C ALA A 491 -10.46 -29.17 -31.77
N LEU A 492 -9.26 -29.06 -31.20
CA LEU A 492 -8.14 -28.32 -31.79
C LEU A 492 -7.43 -29.08 -32.92
N GLY A 493 -7.64 -30.39 -33.06
CA GLY A 493 -6.85 -31.24 -33.97
C GLY A 493 -5.40 -31.42 -33.51
N ALA A 494 -5.14 -31.30 -32.21
CA ALA A 494 -3.83 -31.49 -31.60
C ALA A 494 -3.61 -32.97 -31.24
N GLN A 495 -2.35 -33.37 -31.04
CA GLN A 495 -2.04 -34.69 -30.48
C GLN A 495 -2.29 -34.66 -28.97
N LEU A 496 -2.95 -35.69 -28.45
CA LEU A 496 -3.17 -35.88 -27.01
C LEU A 496 -2.31 -37.02 -26.47
N ARG A 497 -1.66 -36.79 -25.33
CA ARG A 497 -0.96 -37.82 -24.57
C ARG A 497 -1.38 -37.78 -23.11
N VAL A 498 -1.90 -38.89 -22.61
CA VAL A 498 -2.23 -39.08 -21.19
C VAL A 498 -1.04 -39.75 -20.50
N VAL A 499 -0.47 -39.11 -19.47
CA VAL A 499 0.63 -39.67 -18.67
C VAL A 499 0.29 -39.53 -17.20
N SER A 500 -0.19 -40.60 -16.56
CA SER A 500 -0.43 -40.58 -15.12
C SER A 500 0.86 -40.34 -14.36
N ILE A 501 0.85 -39.37 -13.45
CA ILE A 501 1.95 -39.09 -12.53
C ILE A 501 1.72 -39.71 -11.15
N SER A 502 0.64 -40.47 -10.98
CA SER A 502 0.22 -40.99 -9.69
C SER A 502 1.25 -41.94 -9.08
N GLU A 503 1.81 -42.86 -9.87
CA GLU A 503 2.83 -43.81 -9.40
C GLU A 503 4.14 -43.11 -9.05
N ALA A 504 4.61 -42.21 -9.92
CA ALA A 504 5.80 -41.41 -9.66
C ALA A 504 5.64 -40.55 -8.39
N SER A 505 4.45 -39.97 -8.20
CA SER A 505 4.13 -39.18 -7.01
C SER A 505 4.12 -40.04 -5.75
N ARG A 506 3.50 -41.24 -5.79
CA ARG A 506 3.51 -42.20 -4.67
C ARG A 506 4.94 -42.62 -4.31
N MET A 507 5.78 -42.92 -5.30
CA MET A 507 7.17 -43.31 -5.07
C MET A 507 7.99 -42.18 -4.41
N VAL A 508 7.82 -40.94 -4.86
CA VAL A 508 8.49 -39.77 -4.23
C VAL A 508 8.00 -39.57 -2.79
N LEU A 509 6.69 -39.69 -2.55
CA LEU A 509 6.11 -39.56 -1.21
C LEU A 509 6.59 -40.67 -0.25
N GLN A 510 6.78 -41.90 -0.74
CA GLN A 510 7.40 -42.99 0.03
C GLN A 510 8.84 -42.68 0.41
N LEU A 511 9.65 -42.21 -0.54
CA LEU A 511 11.05 -41.85 -0.28
C LEU A 511 11.21 -40.72 0.76
N LEU A 512 10.21 -39.85 0.85
CA LEU A 512 10.17 -38.76 1.82
C LEU A 512 9.63 -39.19 3.20
N GLY A 513 9.18 -40.44 3.36
CA GLY A 513 8.51 -40.90 4.57
C GLY A 513 7.22 -40.13 4.85
N HIS A 514 6.50 -39.72 3.80
CA HIS A 514 5.29 -38.93 3.93
C HIS A 514 4.11 -39.81 4.40
N ARG A 515 3.40 -39.40 5.47
CA ARG A 515 2.27 -40.14 6.07
C ARG A 515 1.19 -40.61 5.10
N ALA A 516 1.04 -39.92 3.97
CA ALA A 516 0.08 -40.30 2.93
C ALA A 516 0.41 -41.63 2.21
N VAL A 517 1.58 -42.25 2.46
CA VAL A 517 1.97 -43.55 1.88
C VAL A 517 2.44 -44.57 2.91
N GLU A 518 2.18 -44.33 4.20
CA GLU A 518 2.27 -45.39 5.20
C GLU A 518 1.11 -46.37 4.92
N ALA A 519 1.44 -47.58 4.48
CA ALA A 519 0.52 -48.69 4.38
C ALA A 519 0.92 -49.75 5.43
N ASP A 520 -0.04 -50.06 6.30
CA ASP A 520 -0.24 -51.26 7.12
C ASP A 520 0.87 -51.68 8.10
N ASP A 521 0.71 -51.23 9.35
CA ASP A 521 0.92 -52.09 10.52
C ASP A 521 -0.43 -52.18 11.25
N ASP A 522 -1.00 -53.37 11.22
CA ASP A 522 -2.06 -53.92 12.08
C ASP A 522 -3.08 -52.95 12.72
N ASN A 523 -4.34 -53.11 12.27
CA ASN A 523 -5.61 -52.90 13.00
C ASN A 523 -6.53 -51.84 12.38
N ASP A 524 -7.16 -52.18 11.24
CA ASP A 524 -8.53 -51.76 10.93
C ASP A 524 -9.11 -52.65 9.82
N THR A 525 -9.81 -53.72 10.22
CA THR A 525 -10.69 -54.52 9.35
C THR A 525 -12.01 -53.79 9.03
N GLU A 526 -11.98 -52.48 8.84
CA GLU A 526 -13.14 -51.67 8.45
C GLU A 526 -12.75 -50.69 7.34
N ARG A 527 -12.68 -51.19 6.10
CA ARG A 527 -12.96 -50.41 4.86
C ARG A 527 -12.87 -51.29 3.62
N ILE A 528 -13.97 -51.99 3.32
CA ILE A 528 -14.23 -52.62 2.02
C ILE A 528 -15.43 -51.92 1.38
N CYS A 529 -15.34 -50.60 1.17
CA CYS A 529 -16.24 -49.89 0.26
C CYS A 529 -15.31 -49.12 -0.68
N ALA A 530 -14.98 -49.75 -1.81
CA ALA A 530 -14.04 -49.24 -2.80
C ALA A 530 -14.70 -48.24 -3.78
N GLY A 531 -15.85 -47.68 -3.42
CA GLY A 531 -16.58 -46.65 -4.14
C GLY A 531 -17.46 -45.89 -3.17
N ASP A 532 -17.67 -44.60 -3.42
CA ASP A 532 -18.67 -43.80 -2.72
C ASP A 532 -20.02 -44.52 -2.86
N CYS A 533 -20.62 -44.92 -1.73
CA CYS A 533 -22.01 -45.42 -1.73
C CYS A 533 -23.01 -44.25 -1.71
N ASP A 534 -22.54 -43.01 -1.88
CA ASP A 534 -23.38 -41.81 -1.91
C ASP A 534 -24.19 -41.77 -3.22
N ASP A 535 -25.52 -41.78 -3.11
CA ASP A 535 -26.43 -41.66 -4.26
C ASP A 535 -26.88 -40.22 -4.53
N ASP A 536 -26.29 -39.24 -3.83
CA ASP A 536 -26.63 -37.81 -3.87
C ASP A 536 -28.10 -37.52 -3.48
N ASP A 537 -28.83 -38.47 -2.85
CA ASP A 537 -30.19 -38.25 -2.36
C ASP A 537 -30.19 -37.86 -0.87
N PRO A 538 -30.58 -36.62 -0.50
CA PRO A 538 -30.61 -36.20 0.90
C PRO A 538 -31.65 -36.96 1.75
N CYS A 539 -32.51 -37.78 1.14
CA CYS A 539 -33.55 -38.57 1.78
C CYS A 539 -33.22 -40.06 1.94
N THR A 540 -31.97 -40.46 1.68
CA THR A 540 -31.43 -41.79 1.95
C THR A 540 -30.27 -41.72 2.94
N VAL A 541 -30.06 -42.81 3.69
CA VAL A 541 -28.84 -43.03 4.46
C VAL A 541 -28.08 -44.17 3.82
N ASP A 542 -26.91 -43.85 3.29
CA ASP A 542 -26.09 -44.82 2.60
C ASP A 542 -25.24 -45.60 3.60
N THR A 543 -25.48 -46.90 3.64
CA THR A 543 -24.73 -47.83 4.47
C THR A 543 -24.14 -48.93 3.61
N CYS A 544 -22.95 -49.40 3.97
CA CYS A 544 -22.23 -50.40 3.21
C CYS A 544 -21.94 -51.60 4.11
N ASP A 545 -22.35 -52.79 3.68
CA ASP A 545 -22.18 -54.00 4.46
C ASP A 545 -20.75 -54.56 4.38
N ALA A 546 -20.44 -55.54 5.24
CA ALA A 546 -19.12 -56.16 5.32
C ALA A 546 -18.71 -56.95 4.06
N LEU A 547 -19.61 -57.09 3.07
CA LEU A 547 -19.36 -57.74 1.79
C LEU A 547 -19.24 -56.73 0.62
N GLY A 548 -19.39 -55.43 0.90
CA GLY A 548 -19.25 -54.35 -0.08
C GLY A 548 -20.52 -54.05 -0.88
N ALA A 549 -21.71 -54.43 -0.38
CA ALA A 549 -22.99 -54.02 -0.96
C ALA A 549 -23.48 -52.70 -0.33
N CYS A 550 -23.86 -51.72 -1.17
CA CYS A 550 -24.48 -50.48 -0.73
C CYS A 550 -25.98 -50.70 -0.46
N ASP A 551 -26.47 -50.21 0.66
CA ASP A 551 -27.88 -50.15 1.06
C ASP A 551 -28.26 -48.70 1.34
N HIS A 552 -29.35 -48.24 0.72
CA HIS A 552 -29.82 -46.85 0.76
C HIS A 552 -31.14 -46.82 1.51
N ALA A 553 -31.07 -46.71 2.84
CA ALA A 553 -32.25 -46.78 3.68
C ALA A 553 -32.94 -45.41 3.74
N ALA A 554 -34.26 -45.37 3.52
CA ALA A 554 -35.02 -44.12 3.57
C ALA A 554 -34.84 -43.41 4.92
N PHE A 555 -34.51 -42.13 4.88
CA PHE A 555 -34.36 -41.23 6.01
C PHE A 555 -35.60 -40.33 6.13
N ASP A 556 -36.15 -40.18 7.32
CA ASP A 556 -37.21 -39.19 7.61
C ASP A 556 -36.58 -38.01 8.36
N GLY A 557 -36.45 -36.86 7.69
CA GLY A 557 -35.85 -35.65 8.22
C GLY A 557 -35.90 -34.47 7.24
N PRO A 558 -35.34 -33.30 7.60
CA PRO A 558 -35.33 -32.14 6.72
C PRO A 558 -34.39 -32.36 5.53
N CYS A 559 -34.82 -31.93 4.35
CA CYS A 559 -34.06 -32.01 3.10
C CYS A 559 -34.07 -30.68 2.35
N GLU A 560 -33.28 -30.58 1.28
CA GLU A 560 -33.35 -29.48 0.31
C GLU A 560 -33.63 -30.09 -1.07
N ASP A 561 -34.73 -29.71 -1.72
CA ASP A 561 -35.10 -30.19 -3.07
C ASP A 561 -34.45 -29.36 -4.21
N GLY A 562 -33.69 -28.33 -3.84
CA GLY A 562 -32.99 -27.43 -4.75
C GLY A 562 -33.86 -26.33 -5.36
N ASP A 563 -35.14 -26.23 -4.98
CA ASP A 563 -36.00 -25.10 -5.33
C ASP A 563 -35.86 -24.00 -4.26
N LEU A 564 -35.32 -22.84 -4.65
CA LEU A 564 -35.14 -21.70 -3.75
C LEU A 564 -36.46 -21.04 -3.34
N CYS A 565 -37.57 -21.41 -3.99
CA CYS A 565 -38.89 -20.84 -3.78
C CYS A 565 -39.76 -21.64 -2.79
N THR A 566 -39.22 -22.67 -2.16
CA THR A 566 -39.90 -23.44 -1.11
C THR A 566 -39.05 -23.48 0.17
N VAL A 567 -39.72 -23.60 1.32
CA VAL A 567 -39.07 -23.78 2.61
C VAL A 567 -39.78 -24.83 3.45
N GLY A 568 -39.01 -25.63 4.17
CA GLY A 568 -39.52 -26.59 5.15
C GLY A 568 -39.82 -27.97 4.54
N GLU A 569 -39.03 -28.36 3.56
CA GLU A 569 -39.08 -29.67 2.90
C GLU A 569 -38.71 -30.79 3.88
N GLU A 570 -39.46 -31.88 3.84
CA GLU A 570 -39.20 -33.09 4.62
C GLU A 570 -39.16 -34.31 3.71
N CYS A 571 -38.25 -35.22 4.04
CA CYS A 571 -38.17 -36.51 3.38
C CYS A 571 -39.39 -37.36 3.73
N ALA A 572 -40.06 -37.87 2.71
CA ALA A 572 -41.14 -38.83 2.85
C ALA A 572 -40.91 -40.00 1.89
N ALA A 573 -40.73 -41.20 2.45
CA ALA A 573 -40.57 -42.45 1.70
C ALA A 573 -39.41 -42.44 0.66
N GLY A 574 -38.28 -41.82 1.01
CA GLY A 574 -37.09 -41.76 0.15
C GLY A 574 -37.17 -40.73 -0.98
N THR A 575 -37.98 -39.69 -0.80
CA THR A 575 -38.05 -38.55 -1.73
C THR A 575 -38.32 -37.27 -0.94
N CYS A 576 -37.62 -36.19 -1.28
CA CYS A 576 -37.83 -34.89 -0.67
C CYS A 576 -39.17 -34.31 -1.17
N ALA A 577 -40.14 -34.15 -0.27
CA ALA A 577 -41.44 -33.58 -0.60
C ALA A 577 -41.38 -32.05 -0.51
N GLY A 578 -41.85 -31.36 -1.55
CA GLY A 578 -41.75 -29.90 -1.69
C GLY A 578 -42.37 -29.15 -0.51
N GLY A 579 -41.64 -28.14 -0.03
CA GLY A 579 -41.97 -27.32 1.14
C GLY A 579 -43.10 -26.30 0.87
N GLU A 580 -43.41 -25.49 1.87
CA GLU A 580 -44.36 -24.39 1.69
C GLU A 580 -43.75 -23.30 0.78
N PRO A 581 -44.53 -22.62 -0.08
CA PRO A 581 -44.02 -21.55 -0.91
C PRO A 581 -43.39 -20.44 -0.06
N ALA A 582 -42.12 -20.14 -0.30
CA ALA A 582 -41.45 -18.99 0.26
C ALA A 582 -41.91 -17.72 -0.47
N ASP A 583 -42.16 -16.64 0.28
CA ASP A 583 -42.39 -15.32 -0.32
C ASP A 583 -41.06 -14.83 -0.93
N CYS A 584 -40.95 -14.94 -2.26
CA CYS A 584 -39.72 -14.66 -3.01
C CYS A 584 -39.61 -13.20 -3.47
N ASP A 585 -40.52 -12.32 -3.03
CA ASP A 585 -40.46 -10.89 -3.32
C ASP A 585 -39.22 -10.28 -2.62
N ASP A 586 -38.16 -10.06 -3.41
CA ASP A 586 -36.93 -9.43 -2.95
C ASP A 586 -37.05 -7.88 -2.93
N ALA A 587 -38.25 -7.35 -3.22
CA ALA A 587 -38.60 -5.95 -3.35
C ALA A 587 -37.71 -5.18 -4.36
N ASN A 588 -37.10 -5.88 -5.31
CA ASN A 588 -36.23 -5.31 -6.32
C ASN A 588 -37.00 -5.09 -7.64
N PRO A 589 -37.24 -3.84 -8.06
CA PRO A 589 -38.03 -3.53 -9.25
C PRO A 589 -37.33 -3.88 -10.58
N CYS A 590 -36.14 -4.50 -10.54
CA CYS A 590 -35.37 -4.92 -11.71
C CYS A 590 -35.32 -6.44 -11.92
N THR A 591 -35.91 -7.23 -11.02
CA THR A 591 -36.12 -8.68 -11.15
C THR A 591 -37.61 -8.96 -11.38
N ALA A 592 -37.92 -10.09 -12.01
CA ALA A 592 -39.28 -10.62 -12.03
C ALA A 592 -39.30 -11.76 -11.03
N ASP A 593 -40.06 -11.59 -9.95
CA ASP A 593 -40.21 -12.54 -8.85
C ASP A 593 -40.96 -13.81 -9.29
#